data_AF-A0A7X5VRT5-F1
#
_entry.id   AF-A0A7X5VRT5-F1
#
_cell.length_a   1.000
_cell.length_b   1.000
_cell.length_c   1.000
_cell.angle_alpha   90.00
_cell.angle_beta   90.00
_cell.angle_gamma   90.00
#
_symmetry.space_group_name_H-M   'P 1'
#
loop_
_entity.id
_entity.type
_entity.pdbx_description
1 polymer ?
#
loop_
_entity_poly.entity_id
_entity_poly.type
_entity_poly.pdbx_seq_one_letter_code
_entity_poly.pdbx_strand_id
1 'polypeptide(L)'
;MAARVAARFESMVWNRTASRAESFGRETGTAVAADPTALVDWADVVITCLPTSVEVREVVEGVGDAWRADQLLVDCTSGAPAGSRAIAEWLRRSGVHFVD
;
A
#
# COMPACT_ATOMS: atom_id res chain seq x y z
N MET A 1 -5.95 7.71 -9.28
CA MET A 1 -6.48 6.46 -8.69
C MET A 1 -7.10 6.71 -7.31
N ALA A 2 -6.33 7.06 -6.27
CA ALA A 2 -6.79 7.18 -4.88
C ALA A 2 -8.14 7.91 -4.69
N ALA A 3 -8.32 9.10 -5.31
CA ALA A 3 -9.59 9.84 -5.23
C ALA A 3 -10.82 9.03 -5.66
N ARG A 4 -10.69 8.15 -6.66
CA ARG A 4 -11.81 7.33 -7.16
C ARG A 4 -12.15 6.17 -6.23
N VAL A 5 -11.14 5.65 -5.53
CA VAL A 5 -11.25 4.58 -4.54
C VAL A 5 -11.88 5.15 -3.27
N ALA A 6 -11.31 6.23 -2.73
CA ALA A 6 -11.81 6.89 -1.52
C ALA A 6 -13.24 7.43 -1.66
N ALA A 7 -13.68 7.76 -2.88
CA ALA A 7 -15.07 8.16 -3.12
C ALA A 7 -16.09 7.01 -3.05
N ARG A 8 -15.65 5.74 -2.94
CA ARG A 8 -16.51 4.54 -3.00
C ARG A 8 -16.30 3.58 -1.84
N PHE A 9 -15.14 3.63 -1.19
CA PHE A 9 -14.75 2.71 -0.13
C PHE A 9 -14.18 3.50 1.05
N GLU A 10 -14.38 2.98 2.26
CA GLU A 10 -13.64 3.47 3.42
C GLU A 10 -12.14 3.29 3.15
N SER A 11 -11.37 4.35 3.32
CA SER A 11 -9.99 4.38 2.87
C SER A 11 -9.11 5.17 3.84
N MET A 12 -7.87 4.74 3.93
CA MET A 12 -6.79 5.45 4.59
C MET A 12 -5.64 5.62 3.58
N VAL A 13 -5.01 6.80 3.58
CA VAL A 13 -3.89 7.09 2.68
C VAL A 13 -2.62 7.35 3.46
N TRP A 14 -1.50 6.99 2.85
CA TRP A 14 -0.18 7.36 3.29
C TRP A 14 0.65 7.85 2.11
N ASN A 15 1.59 8.74 2.37
CA ASN A 15 2.60 9.12 1.40
C ASN A 15 3.93 9.39 2.11
N ARG A 16 5.04 8.98 1.50
CA ARG A 16 6.39 9.29 1.98
C ARG A 16 6.59 10.79 2.21
N THR A 17 5.96 11.64 1.39
CA THR A 17 5.84 13.08 1.63
C THR A 17 4.53 13.37 2.36
N ALA A 18 4.58 13.49 3.69
CA ALA A 18 3.40 13.65 4.56
C ALA A 18 2.43 14.76 4.08
N SER A 19 2.95 15.92 3.67
CA SER A 19 2.13 17.06 3.21
C SER A 19 1.23 16.72 2.00
N ARG A 20 1.61 15.75 1.16
CA ARG A 20 0.76 15.27 0.05
C ARG A 20 -0.43 14.46 0.57
N ALA A 21 -0.20 13.57 1.53
CA ALA A 21 -1.26 12.78 2.14
C ALA A 21 -2.21 13.67 2.95
N GLU A 22 -1.67 14.63 3.71
CA GLU A 22 -2.46 15.61 4.45
C GLU A 22 -3.32 16.50 3.54
N SER A 23 -2.78 16.99 2.42
CA SER A 23 -3.58 17.77 1.46
C SER A 23 -4.72 16.94 0.90
N PHE A 24 -4.42 15.71 0.49
CA PHE A 24 -5.44 14.79 0.00
C PHE A 24 -6.53 14.50 1.04
N GLY A 25 -6.13 14.26 2.30
CA GLY A 25 -7.05 14.06 3.41
C GLY A 25 -7.95 15.27 3.66
N ARG A 26 -7.39 16.49 3.64
CA ARG A 26 -8.19 17.74 3.76
C ARG A 26 -9.17 17.93 2.60
N GLU A 27 -8.77 17.59 1.38
CA GLU A 27 -9.59 17.77 0.18
C GLU A 27 -10.72 16.74 0.06
N THR A 28 -10.52 15.53 0.57
CA THR A 28 -11.42 14.39 0.33
C THR A 28 -12.11 13.86 1.59
N GLY A 29 -11.64 14.26 2.78
CA GLY A 29 -12.06 13.68 4.06
C GLY A 29 -11.45 12.31 4.35
N THR A 30 -10.56 11.80 3.50
CA THR A 30 -9.92 10.49 3.68
C THR A 30 -8.97 10.51 4.88
N ALA A 31 -8.98 9.44 5.70
CA ALA A 31 -8.06 9.30 6.81
C ALA A 31 -6.60 9.25 6.34
N VAL A 32 -5.69 9.82 7.12
CA VAL A 32 -4.25 9.85 6.82
C VAL A 32 -3.52 8.99 7.85
N ALA A 33 -2.81 7.97 7.38
CA ALA A 33 -2.00 7.12 8.24
C ALA A 33 -0.72 7.85 8.67
N ALA A 34 -0.28 7.61 9.91
CA ALA A 34 1.01 8.12 10.41
C ALA A 34 2.20 7.49 9.69
N ASP A 35 2.09 6.20 9.35
CA ASP A 35 3.12 5.41 8.69
C ASP A 35 2.48 4.26 7.88
N PRO A 36 3.25 3.56 7.02
CA PRO A 36 2.73 2.43 6.25
C PRO A 36 2.21 1.28 7.11
N THR A 37 2.81 1.04 8.28
CA THR A 37 2.43 -0.06 9.18
C THR A 37 1.01 0.15 9.71
N ALA A 38 0.68 1.36 10.16
CA ALA A 38 -0.66 1.72 10.60
C ALA A 38 -1.72 1.56 9.48
N LEU A 39 -1.35 1.84 8.23
CA LEU A 39 -2.24 1.65 7.08
C LEU A 39 -2.49 0.16 6.82
N VAL A 40 -1.42 -0.66 6.80
CA VAL A 40 -1.52 -2.10 6.52
C VAL A 40 -2.24 -2.86 7.63
N ASP A 41 -2.02 -2.49 8.90
CA ASP A 41 -2.71 -3.11 10.03
C ASP A 41 -4.23 -2.86 9.99
N TRP A 42 -4.65 -1.70 9.47
CA TRP A 42 -6.07 -1.35 9.35
C TRP A 42 -6.76 -1.97 8.13
N ALA A 43 -6.07 -2.03 6.97
CA ALA A 43 -6.71 -2.38 5.70
C ALA A 43 -6.79 -3.88 5.41
N ASP A 44 -7.86 -4.36 4.76
CA ASP A 44 -7.90 -5.71 4.17
C ASP A 44 -7.25 -5.75 2.77
N VAL A 45 -7.34 -4.63 2.04
CA VAL A 45 -6.77 -4.45 0.71
C VAL A 45 -5.87 -3.22 0.71
N VAL A 46 -4.60 -3.43 0.36
CA VAL A 46 -3.58 -2.39 0.26
C VAL A 46 -3.29 -2.13 -1.21
N ILE A 47 -3.21 -0.86 -1.61
CA ILE A 47 -2.90 -0.49 -3.00
C ILE A 47 -1.65 0.39 -3.01
N THR A 48 -0.63 -0.01 -3.77
CA THR A 48 0.58 0.80 -3.98
C THR A 48 0.57 1.49 -5.33
N CYS A 49 1.11 2.70 -5.36
CA CYS A 49 1.32 3.49 -6.57
C CYS A 49 2.56 4.34 -6.34
N LEU A 50 3.72 3.70 -6.41
CA LEU A 50 5.03 4.26 -6.10
C LEU A 50 5.86 4.42 -7.38
N PRO A 51 7.08 5.01 -7.33
CA PRO A 51 7.88 5.21 -8.53
C PRO A 51 8.29 3.90 -9.23
N THR A 52 8.81 2.91 -8.49
CA THR A 52 9.26 1.62 -9.04
C THR A 52 9.03 0.47 -8.04
N SER A 53 9.24 -0.77 -8.49
CA SER A 53 9.21 -1.96 -7.61
C SER A 53 10.24 -1.90 -6.47
N VAL A 54 11.28 -1.06 -6.56
CA VAL A 54 12.25 -0.88 -5.46
C VAL A 54 11.55 -0.22 -4.28
N GLU A 55 10.86 0.90 -4.48
CA GLU A 55 10.14 1.59 -3.41
C GLU A 55 8.98 0.77 -2.87
N VAL A 56 8.31 -0.02 -3.72
CA VAL A 56 7.27 -0.96 -3.27
C VAL A 56 7.87 -1.99 -2.34
N ARG A 57 8.98 -2.62 -2.72
CA ARG A 57 9.67 -3.60 -1.89
C ARG A 57 10.14 -3.00 -0.56
N GLU A 58 10.74 -1.81 -0.58
CA GLU A 58 11.17 -1.10 0.64
C GLU A 58 10.01 -0.91 1.62
N VAL A 59 8.84 -0.47 1.13
CA VAL A 59 7.66 -0.26 1.96
C VAL A 59 7.10 -1.59 2.46
N VAL A 60 6.93 -2.58 1.57
CA VAL A 60 6.38 -3.90 1.91
C VAL A 60 7.24 -4.58 2.97
N GLU A 61 8.56 -4.64 2.78
CA GLU A 61 9.49 -5.25 3.74
C GLU A 61 9.58 -4.44 5.03
N GLY A 62 9.52 -3.11 4.95
CA GLY A 62 9.56 -2.21 6.11
C GLY A 62 8.33 -2.30 7.01
N VAL A 63 7.16 -2.66 6.47
CA VAL A 63 5.95 -2.95 7.26
C VAL A 63 6.11 -4.20 8.13
N GLY A 64 6.88 -5.19 7.66
CA GLY A 64 7.24 -6.37 8.45
C GLY A 64 6.03 -7.21 8.87
N ASP A 65 5.91 -7.47 10.18
CA ASP A 65 4.94 -8.44 10.72
C ASP A 65 3.50 -7.91 10.81
N ALA A 66 3.24 -6.65 10.43
CA ALA A 66 1.89 -6.10 10.38
C ALA A 66 1.05 -6.64 9.20
N TRP A 67 1.69 -7.31 8.23
CA TRP A 67 0.99 -8.06 7.19
C TRP A 67 0.28 -9.29 7.79
N ARG A 68 -1.00 -9.45 7.47
CA ARG A 68 -1.89 -10.50 7.98
C ARG A 68 -2.33 -11.43 6.85
N ALA A 69 -2.58 -12.69 7.19
CA ALA A 69 -3.09 -13.66 6.23
C ALA A 69 -4.42 -13.19 5.62
N ASP A 70 -4.67 -13.61 4.37
CA ASP A 70 -5.86 -13.29 3.58
C ASP A 70 -6.02 -11.81 3.16
N GLN A 71 -5.05 -10.93 3.50
CA GLN A 71 -4.96 -9.59 2.91
C GLN A 71 -4.59 -9.66 1.42
N LEU A 72 -4.87 -8.58 0.69
CA LEU A 72 -4.46 -8.40 -0.70
C LEU A 72 -3.62 -7.13 -0.87
N LEU A 73 -2.41 -7.26 -1.42
CA LEU A 73 -1.67 -6.13 -2.00
C LEU A 73 -1.90 -6.07 -3.52
N VAL A 74 -2.37 -4.91 -3.99
CA VAL A 74 -2.49 -4.54 -5.40
C VAL A 74 -1.40 -3.52 -5.73
N ASP A 75 -0.41 -3.88 -6.53
CA ASP A 75 0.61 -2.95 -6.99
C ASP A 75 0.23 -2.33 -8.32
N CYS A 76 0.04 -1.02 -8.35
CA CYS A 76 -0.19 -0.24 -9.57
C CYS A 76 1.07 0.56 -9.97
N THR A 77 2.24 0.13 -9.50
CA THR A 77 3.53 0.74 -9.80
C THR A 77 4.08 0.22 -11.13
N SER A 78 4.67 1.08 -11.94
CA SER A 78 5.41 0.64 -13.12
C SER A 78 6.69 -0.09 -12.68
N GLY A 79 6.66 -1.42 -12.76
CA GLY A 79 7.70 -2.30 -12.23
C GLY A 79 8.35 -3.21 -13.27
N ALA A 80 9.43 -3.87 -12.86
CA ALA A 80 10.00 -4.98 -13.62
C ALA A 80 9.40 -6.30 -13.10
N PRO A 81 9.08 -7.29 -13.97
CA PRO A 81 8.47 -8.55 -13.54
C PRO A 81 9.25 -9.32 -12.46
N ALA A 82 10.57 -9.16 -12.39
CA ALA A 82 11.39 -9.76 -11.34
C ALA A 82 11.15 -9.13 -9.95
N GLY A 83 10.90 -7.81 -9.90
CA GLY A 83 10.57 -7.10 -8.67
C GLY A 83 9.24 -7.58 -8.08
N SER A 84 8.21 -7.65 -8.92
CA SER A 84 6.87 -8.13 -8.53
C SER A 84 6.89 -9.55 -8.00
N ARG A 85 7.65 -10.46 -8.64
CA ARG A 85 7.84 -11.84 -8.16
C ARG A 85 8.49 -11.89 -6.77
N ALA A 86 9.51 -11.07 -6.54
CA ALA A 86 10.18 -11.03 -5.25
C ALA A 86 9.28 -10.46 -4.14
N ILE A 87 8.47 -9.44 -4.45
CA ILE A 87 7.47 -8.89 -3.53
C ILE A 87 6.41 -9.97 -3.19
N ALA A 88 5.88 -10.66 -4.21
CA ALA A 88 4.91 -11.73 -4.03
C ALA A 88 5.44 -12.88 -3.16
N GLU A 89 6.70 -13.28 -3.36
CA GLU A 89 7.34 -14.33 -2.56
C GLU A 89 7.49 -13.92 -1.10
N TRP A 90 7.87 -12.66 -0.84
CA TRP A 90 7.99 -12.14 0.52
C TRP A 90 6.63 -12.12 1.23
N LEU A 91 5.59 -11.61 0.56
CA LEU A 91 4.22 -11.51 1.08
C LEU A 91 3.57 -12.87 1.36
N ARG A 92 3.86 -13.88 0.53
CA ARG A 92 3.38 -15.25 0.73
C ARG A 92 3.80 -15.84 2.07
N ARG A 93 4.91 -15.39 2.66
CA ARG A 93 5.37 -15.84 3.99
C ARG A 93 4.37 -15.50 5.09
N SER A 94 3.61 -14.43 4.91
CA SER A 94 2.55 -13.97 5.84
C SER A 94 1.14 -14.33 5.36
N GLY A 95 1.01 -15.13 4.28
CA GLY A 95 -0.29 -15.50 3.72
C GLY A 95 -1.00 -14.38 2.95
N VAL A 96 -0.29 -13.32 2.55
CA VAL A 96 -0.86 -12.20 1.79
C VAL A 96 -0.92 -12.54 0.31
N HIS A 97 -2.01 -12.17 -0.34
CA HIS A 97 -2.20 -12.26 -1.79
C HIS A 97 -1.59 -11.05 -2.50
N PHE A 98 -1.11 -11.23 -3.72
CA PHE A 98 -0.45 -10.17 -4.49
C PHE A 98 -0.90 -10.16 -5.96
N VAL A 99 -1.12 -8.96 -6.51
CA VAL A 99 -1.37 -8.71 -7.94
C VAL A 99 -0.66 -7.43 -8.39
N ASP A 100 -0.10 -7.45 -9.60
CA ASP A 100 0.58 -6.37 -10.33
C ASP A 100 0.05 -6.36 -11.78
#